data_AF-D2XV85-F1
#
_entry.id   AF-D2XV85-F1
#
_cell.length_a   1.000
_cell.length_b   1.000
_cell.length_c   1.000
_cell.angle_alpha   90.00
_cell.angle_beta   90.00
_cell.angle_gamma   90.00
#
_symmetry.space_group_name_H-M   'P 1'
#
loop_
_entity.id
_entity.type
_entity.pdbx_description
1 polymer ?
#
loop_
_entity_poly.entity_id
_entity_poly.type
_entity_poly.pdbx_seq_one_letter_code
_entity_poly.pdbx_strand_id
1 'polypeptide(L)'
;MSEEQNQEMDEFLRPNNFFMDKGKRVTVFDVPDSFLTDRYRPISNEVQSRVGDKVEQRVPVREISIPDLRIPMSLGRDEQFSLFLPKHRRIAGRLIDIFMNMR
;
A
#
# COMPACT_ATOMS: atom_id res chain seq x y z
N MET A 1 -9.15 20.69 0.17
CA MET A 1 -8.56 19.34 0.26
C MET A 1 -7.67 19.16 -0.95
N SER A 2 -6.39 18.83 -0.74
CA SER A 2 -5.45 18.57 -1.82
C SER A 2 -5.71 17.21 -2.48
N GLU A 3 -5.21 17.00 -3.70
CA GLU A 3 -5.32 15.72 -4.41
C GLU A 3 -4.66 14.57 -3.64
N GLU A 4 -3.55 14.85 -2.94
CA GLU A 4 -2.81 13.91 -2.10
C GLU A 4 -3.64 13.40 -0.91
N GLN A 5 -4.40 14.27 -0.27
CA GLN A 5 -5.32 13.89 0.82
C GLN A 5 -6.47 13.00 0.33
N ASN A 6 -6.95 13.22 -0.90
CA ASN A 6 -7.97 12.35 -1.50
C ASN A 6 -7.38 10.97 -1.84
N GLN A 7 -6.10 10.90 -2.17
CA GLN A 7 -5.40 9.66 -2.52
C GLN A 7 -5.14 8.76 -1.30
N GLU A 8 -4.71 9.36 -0.18
CA GLU A 8 -4.60 8.66 1.11
C GLU A 8 -5.95 8.09 1.56
N MET A 9 -7.01 8.88 1.41
CA MET A 9 -8.36 8.45 1.76
C MET A 9 -8.82 7.24 0.94
N ASP A 10 -8.42 7.14 -0.32
CA ASP A 10 -8.79 6.03 -1.20
C ASP A 10 -8.01 4.74 -0.90
N GLU A 11 -6.77 4.85 -0.40
CA GLU A 11 -6.02 3.73 0.19
C GLU A 11 -6.69 3.20 1.46
N PHE A 12 -7.17 4.10 2.31
CA PHE A 12 -7.86 3.75 3.55
C PHE A 12 -9.18 2.98 3.30
N LEU A 13 -9.90 3.30 2.22
CA LEU A 13 -11.21 2.71 1.92
C LEU A 13 -11.14 1.26 1.42
N ARG A 14 -9.99 0.78 0.92
CA ARG A 14 -9.83 -0.58 0.38
C ARG A 14 -8.47 -1.20 0.76
N PRO A 15 -8.25 -1.53 2.05
CA PRO A 15 -6.94 -1.95 2.57
C PRO A 15 -6.41 -3.25 1.94
N ASN A 16 -7.28 -4.07 1.34
CA ASN A 16 -6.88 -5.35 0.76
C ASN A 16 -6.46 -5.30 -0.72
N ASN A 17 -6.73 -4.21 -1.44
CA ASN A 17 -6.55 -4.14 -2.89
C ASN A 17 -5.87 -2.82 -3.32
N PHE A 18 -4.54 -2.77 -3.22
CA PHE A 18 -3.76 -1.58 -3.62
C PHE A 18 -3.60 -1.43 -5.15
N PHE A 19 -3.68 -2.54 -5.90
CA PHE A 19 -3.43 -2.60 -7.35
C PHE A 19 -4.69 -2.54 -8.23
N MET A 20 -5.87 -2.25 -7.66
CA MET A 20 -7.14 -2.29 -8.38
C MET A 20 -7.76 -0.89 -8.51
N ASP A 21 -8.63 -0.73 -9.52
CA ASP A 21 -9.46 0.45 -9.76
C ASP A 21 -10.11 0.94 -8.45
N LYS A 22 -9.79 2.17 -8.06
CA LYS A 22 -10.29 2.79 -6.82
C LYS A 22 -11.56 3.63 -7.01
N GLY A 23 -12.12 3.72 -8.22
CA GLY A 23 -13.46 4.24 -8.47
C GLY A 23 -13.58 5.75 -8.71
N LYS A 24 -14.70 6.15 -9.34
CA LYS A 24 -15.03 7.43 -10.01
C LYS A 24 -14.04 7.94 -11.06
N ARG A 25 -12.74 7.73 -10.85
CA ARG A 25 -11.66 7.87 -11.82
C ARG A 25 -10.75 6.67 -11.64
N VAL A 26 -10.46 5.94 -12.70
CA VAL A 26 -9.58 4.77 -12.61
C VAL A 26 -8.15 5.29 -12.46
N THR A 27 -7.74 5.51 -11.21
CA THR A 27 -6.37 5.92 -10.88
C THR A 27 -5.54 4.69 -10.58
N VAL A 28 -4.43 4.54 -11.31
CA VAL A 28 -3.50 3.41 -11.16
C VAL A 28 -2.16 3.92 -10.67
N PHE A 29 -1.57 3.17 -9.74
CA PHE A 29 -0.21 3.42 -9.26
C PHE A 29 0.78 2.62 -10.12
N ASP A 30 1.73 3.32 -10.75
CA ASP A 30 2.85 2.67 -11.40
C ASP A 30 3.88 2.31 -10.30
N VAL A 31 3.71 1.11 -9.74
CA VAL A 31 4.51 0.58 -8.64
C VAL A 31 5.75 -0.15 -9.18
N PRO A 32 6.97 0.21 -8.78
CA PRO A 32 8.18 -0.53 -9.13
C PRO A 32 8.13 -2.01 -8.70
N ASP A 33 8.75 -2.89 -9.49
CA ASP A 33 8.80 -4.33 -9.21
C ASP A 33 9.42 -4.67 -7.84
N SER A 34 10.26 -3.79 -7.30
CA SER A 34 10.88 -3.91 -5.98
C SER A 34 9.86 -3.90 -4.83
N PHE A 35 8.69 -3.30 -5.02
CA PHE A 35 7.61 -3.27 -4.01
C PHE A 35 6.55 -4.37 -4.22
N LEU A 36 6.62 -5.11 -5.32
CA LEU A 36 5.71 -6.23 -5.54
C LEU A 36 6.08 -7.40 -4.63
N THR A 37 5.07 -7.99 -4.00
CA THR A 37 5.26 -9.25 -3.28
C THR A 37 5.58 -10.37 -4.25
N ASP A 38 6.22 -11.43 -3.76
CA ASP A 38 6.66 -12.57 -4.59
C ASP A 38 5.52 -13.18 -5.43
N ARG A 39 4.28 -13.10 -4.94
CA ARG A 39 3.08 -13.56 -5.64
C ARG A 39 2.76 -12.73 -6.89
N TYR A 40 3.01 -11.42 -6.86
CA TYR A 40 2.61 -10.51 -7.93
C TYR A 40 3.73 -10.16 -8.91
N ARG A 41 5.01 -10.37 -8.56
CA ARG A 41 6.13 -10.18 -9.51
C ARG A 41 5.97 -10.93 -10.85
N PRO A 42 5.57 -12.22 -10.90
CA PRO A 42 5.48 -12.94 -12.17
C PRO A 42 4.27 -12.53 -13.03
N ILE A 43 3.26 -11.89 -12.43
CA ILE A 43 1.99 -11.51 -13.07
C ILE A 43 1.82 -9.99 -13.18
N SER A 44 2.87 -9.21 -12.90
CA SER A 44 2.81 -7.75 -12.84
C SER A 44 2.28 -7.13 -14.15
N ASN A 45 2.83 -7.58 -15.27
CA ASN A 45 2.43 -7.14 -16.61
C ASN A 45 0.95 -7.47 -16.92
N GLU A 46 0.47 -8.63 -16.48
CA GLU A 46 -0.91 -9.06 -16.71
C GLU A 46 -1.89 -8.26 -15.83
N VAL A 47 -1.54 -8.03 -14.56
CA VAL A 47 -2.34 -7.22 -13.64
C VAL A 47 -2.41 -5.78 -14.15
N GLN A 48 -1.29 -5.19 -14.55
CA GLN A 48 -1.26 -3.84 -15.12
C GLN A 48 -2.05 -3.74 -16.43
N SER A 49 -1.92 -4.73 -17.33
CA SER A 49 -2.65 -4.74 -18.60
C SER A 49 -4.18 -4.86 -18.40
N ARG A 50 -4.65 -5.63 -17.41
CA ARG A 50 -6.09 -5.75 -17.10
C ARG A 50 -6.70 -4.46 -16.55
N VAL A 51 -5.90 -3.63 -15.90
CA VAL A 51 -6.37 -2.33 -15.36
C VAL A 51 -6.27 -1.23 -16.43
N GLY A 52 -5.38 -1.40 -17.43
CA GLY A 52 -5.01 -0.41 -18.45
C GLY A 52 -6.13 0.16 -19.33
N ASP A 53 -7.19 -0.61 -19.63
CA ASP A 53 -8.18 -0.21 -20.65
C ASP A 53 -9.15 0.90 -20.20
N LYS A 54 -9.15 1.28 -18.91
CA LYS A 54 -10.05 2.32 -18.37
C LYS A 54 -9.35 3.42 -17.57
N VAL A 55 -8.01 3.47 -17.58
CA VAL A 55 -7.21 4.34 -16.69
C VAL A 55 -7.33 5.81 -17.08
N GLU A 56 -7.85 6.64 -16.17
CA GLU A 56 -7.92 8.10 -16.35
C GLU A 56 -6.66 8.81 -15.85
N GLN A 57 -5.97 8.23 -14.86
CA GLN A 57 -4.79 8.83 -14.24
C GLN A 57 -3.78 7.77 -13.82
N ARG A 58 -2.50 7.97 -14.17
CA ARG A 58 -1.37 7.17 -13.66
C ARG A 58 -0.55 8.01 -12.69
N VAL A 59 -0.33 7.49 -11.49
CA VAL A 59 0.48 8.14 -10.45
C VAL A 59 1.74 7.31 -10.26
N PRO A 60 2.93 7.82 -10.65
CA PRO A 60 4.18 7.09 -10.47
C PRO A 60 4.55 7.05 -8.99
N VAL A 61 4.84 5.85 -8.48
CA VAL A 61 5.33 5.68 -7.10
C VAL A 61 6.83 5.90 -7.09
N ARG A 62 7.29 6.84 -6.24
CA ARG A 62 8.72 7.08 -6.06
C ARG A 62 9.37 5.90 -5.35
N GLU A 63 10.50 5.45 -5.88
CA GLU A 63 11.31 4.44 -5.20
C GLU A 63 11.98 5.06 -3.98
N ILE A 64 11.89 4.34 -2.86
CA ILE A 64 12.45 4.74 -1.56
C ILE A 64 13.25 3.57 -1.00
N SER A 65 14.21 3.86 -0.12
CA SER A 65 14.83 2.81 0.68
C SER A 65 13.79 2.20 1.61
N ILE A 66 13.52 0.90 1.46
CA ILE A 66 12.53 0.20 2.28
C ILE A 66 13.02 0.20 3.74
N PRO A 67 12.24 0.76 4.69
CA PRO A 67 12.59 0.74 6.09
C PRO A 67 12.52 -0.67 6.67
N ASP A 68 13.10 -0.90 7.84
CA ASP A 68 13.02 -2.21 8.50
C ASP A 68 11.60 -2.53 8.97
N LEU A 69 10.92 -3.41 8.22
CA LEU A 69 9.54 -3.85 8.47
C LEU A 69 9.42 -5.13 9.30
N ARG A 70 10.51 -5.70 9.84
CA ARG A 70 10.46 -6.98 10.58
C ARG A 70 9.46 -6.99 11.73
N ILE A 71 9.37 -5.88 12.48
CA ILE A 71 8.45 -5.75 13.61
C ILE A 71 6.99 -5.56 13.13
N PRO A 72 6.67 -4.60 12.23
CA PRO A 72 5.33 -4.48 11.67
C PRO A 72 4.81 -5.77 11.01
N MET A 73 5.68 -6.49 10.29
CA MET A 73 5.33 -7.73 9.58
C MET A 73 5.30 -8.98 10.48
N SER A 74 5.53 -8.83 11.78
CA SER A 74 5.41 -9.94 12.74
C SER A 74 3.95 -10.31 13.10
N LEU A 75 2.99 -9.53 12.58
CA LEU A 75 1.56 -9.85 12.56
C LEU A 75 1.18 -10.23 11.13
N GLY A 76 0.55 -11.39 10.96
CA GLY A 76 0.09 -11.86 9.67
C GLY A 76 -1.01 -10.96 9.09
N ARG A 77 -1.09 -10.90 7.76
CA ARG A 77 -2.06 -10.07 7.04
C ARG A 77 -3.52 -10.36 7.40
N ASP A 78 -3.82 -11.63 7.68
CA ASP A 78 -5.17 -12.11 7.99
C ASP A 78 -5.38 -12.31 9.51
N GLU A 79 -4.42 -11.91 10.35
CA GLU A 79 -4.52 -12.00 11.81
C GLU A 79 -5.32 -10.83 12.41
N GLN A 80 -5.95 -11.08 13.54
CA GLN A 80 -6.71 -10.05 14.26
C GLN A 80 -5.78 -9.01 14.89
N PHE A 81 -6.10 -7.73 14.71
CA PHE A 81 -5.39 -6.62 15.34
C PHE A 81 -6.21 -6.03 16.50
N SER A 82 -5.51 -5.63 17.58
CA SER A 82 -6.16 -5.02 18.75
C SER A 82 -5.14 -4.26 19.59
N LEU A 83 -5.39 -2.97 19.81
CA LEU A 83 -4.53 -2.10 20.64
C LEU A 83 -4.54 -2.48 22.13
N PHE A 84 -5.44 -3.36 22.57
CA PHE A 84 -5.44 -3.85 23.95
C PHE A 84 -4.31 -4.84 24.22
N LEU A 85 -3.78 -5.49 23.18
CA LEU A 85 -2.67 -6.42 23.31
C LEU A 85 -1.33 -5.66 23.31
N PRO A 86 -0.46 -5.84 24.34
CA PRO A 86 0.83 -5.16 24.40
C PRO A 86 1.72 -5.40 23.16
N LYS A 87 1.68 -6.61 22.59
CA LYS A 87 2.39 -6.94 21.34
C LYS A 87 1.96 -6.04 20.19
N HIS A 88 0.65 -5.87 19.99
CA HIS A 88 0.09 -5.09 18.88
C HIS A 88 0.37 -3.59 19.02
N ARG A 89 0.41 -3.05 20.26
CA ARG A 89 0.84 -1.67 20.49
C ARG A 89 2.28 -1.41 20.05
N ARG A 90 3.19 -2.35 20.30
CA ARG A 90 4.59 -2.24 19.84
C ARG A 90 4.69 -2.27 18.32
N ILE A 91 3.92 -3.14 17.67
CA ILE A 91 3.84 -3.26 16.21
C ILE A 91 3.32 -1.95 15.61
N ALA A 92 2.18 -1.45 16.09
CA ALA A 92 1.58 -0.21 15.62
C ALA A 92 2.49 1.00 15.86
N GLY A 93 3.08 1.13 17.06
CA GLY A 93 4.01 2.21 17.38
C GLY A 93 5.20 2.24 16.44
N ARG A 94 5.81 1.08 16.15
CA ARG A 94 6.93 1.01 15.20
C ARG A 94 6.53 1.44 13.79
N LEU A 95 5.35 1.04 13.33
CA LEU A 95 4.87 1.43 12.00
C LEU A 95 4.57 2.94 11.93
N ILE A 96 3.97 3.50 12.98
CA ILE A 96 3.75 4.95 13.11
C ILE A 96 5.09 5.70 13.10
N ASP A 97 6.08 5.24 13.87
CA ASP A 97 7.41 5.86 13.90
C ASP A 97 8.07 5.88 12.53
N ILE A 98 7.88 4.82 11.72
CA ILE A 98 8.37 4.78 10.35
C ILE A 98 7.68 5.88 9.53
N PHE A 99 6.35 5.93 9.52
CA PHE A 99 5.59 6.92 8.75
C PHE A 99 5.90 8.36 9.17
N MET A 100 6.03 8.65 10.46
CA MET A 100 6.34 9.99 10.98
C MET A 100 7.76 10.47 10.64
N ASN A 101 8.68 9.55 10.33
CA ASN A 101 10.07 9.86 9.99
C ASN A 101 10.39 9.76 8.49
N MET A 102 9.41 9.42 7.66
CA MET A 102 9.55 9.49 6.19
C MET A 102 9.63 10.97 5.77
N ARG A 103 10.66 11.30 4.99
CA ARG A 103 10.93 12.65 4.46
C ARG A 103 11.16 12.58 2.95
#